data_AF-A0A081AWY9-F1
#
_entry.id   AF-A0A081AWY9-F1
#
_cell.length_a   1.000
_cell.length_b   1.000
_cell.length_c   1.000
_cell.angle_alpha   90.00
_cell.angle_beta   90.00
_cell.angle_gamma   90.00
#
_symmetry.space_group_name_H-M   'P 1'
#
loop_
_entity.id
_entity.type
_entity.pdbx_description
1 polymer ?
#
loop_
_entity_poly.entity_id
_entity_poly.type
_entity_poly.pdbx_seq_one_letter_code
_entity_poly.pdbx_strand_id
1 'polypeptide(L)' 'MEDAVTKQHAHPNTVLHCLYGFYNLGYSRKELARIYNKSDTTIGNWIRVYEASGTFERAGKSSERKFSAAHRS' A
#
# COMPACT_ATOMS: atom_id res chain seq x y z
N MET A 1 -8.71 -8.81 -26.50
CA MET A 1 -7.42 -8.75 -25.79
C MET A 1 -7.45 -7.50 -24.96
N GLU A 2 -7.66 -7.63 -23.65
CA GLU A 2 -7.44 -6.60 -22.61
C GLU A 2 -7.96 -7.17 -21.29
N ASP A 3 -7.16 -8.05 -20.69
CA ASP A 3 -7.31 -8.41 -19.28
C ASP A 3 -6.99 -7.17 -18.45
N ALA A 4 -8.02 -6.35 -18.22
CA ALA A 4 -8.00 -5.26 -17.27
C ALA A 4 -7.73 -5.86 -15.88
N VAL A 5 -6.45 -5.94 -15.54
CA VAL A 5 -5.96 -6.39 -14.24
C VAL A 5 -6.57 -5.49 -13.16
N THR A 6 -7.63 -6.00 -12.55
CA THR A 6 -8.35 -5.47 -11.41
C THR A 6 -7.43 -5.47 -10.18
N LYS A 7 -6.49 -4.53 -10.12
CA LYS A 7 -5.67 -4.33 -8.92
C LYS A 7 -6.54 -3.71 -7.82
N GLN A 8 -7.22 -4.57 -7.07
CA GLN A 8 -8.00 -4.27 -5.86
C GLN A 8 -7.15 -3.78 -4.67
N HIS A 9 -5.86 -3.49 -4.89
CA HIS A 9 -4.92 -3.13 -3.83
C HIS A 9 -4.59 -1.65 -3.90
N ALA A 10 -4.69 -0.98 -2.75
CA ALA A 10 -4.29 0.42 -2.63
C ALA A 10 -2.81 0.60 -2.97
N HIS A 11 -2.48 1.70 -3.63
CA HIS A 11 -1.11 2.06 -3.92
C HIS A 11 -0.37 2.37 -2.60
N PRO A 12 0.92 2.00 -2.44
CA PRO A 12 1.69 2.28 -1.24
C PRO A 12 1.63 3.75 -0.79
N ASN A 13 1.69 4.71 -1.73
CA ASN A 13 1.54 6.14 -1.43
C ASN A 13 0.19 6.48 -0.78
N THR A 14 -0.89 5.82 -1.19
CA THR A 14 -2.22 6.01 -0.58
C THR A 14 -2.20 5.56 0.87
N VAL A 15 -1.50 4.47 1.17
CA VAL A 15 -1.34 3.97 2.54
C VAL A 15 -0.49 4.94 3.36
N LEU A 16 0.63 5.42 2.82
CA LEU A 16 1.49 6.41 3.49
C LEU A 16 0.76 7.73 3.78
N HIS A 17 -0.03 8.24 2.83
CA HIS A 17 -0.86 9.43 3.08
C HIS A 17 -1.97 9.17 4.10
N CYS A 18 -2.53 7.96 4.14
CA CYS A 18 -3.48 7.59 5.18
C CYS A 18 -2.82 7.57 6.57
N LEU A 19 -1.64 6.98 6.69
CA LEU A 19 -0.86 6.94 7.93
C LEU A 19 -0.48 8.36 8.40
N TYR A 20 -0.05 9.22 7.47
CA TYR A 20 0.22 10.62 7.77
C TYR A 20 -1.02 11.36 8.29
N GLY A 21 -2.18 11.13 7.67
CA GLY A 21 -3.45 11.69 8.14
C GLY A 21 -3.83 11.22 9.55
N PHE A 22 -3.53 9.96 9.89
CA PHE A 22 -3.79 9.43 11.22
C PHE A 22 -2.85 10.02 12.28
N TYR A 23 -1.54 9.97 12.07
CA TYR A 23 -0.56 10.36 13.09
C TYR A 23 -0.28 11.87 13.14
N ASN A 24 -0.25 12.56 12.00
CA ASN A 24 0.18 13.96 11.93
C ASN A 24 -1.00 14.96 11.87
N LEU A 25 -2.16 14.53 11.34
CA LEU A 25 -3.36 15.38 11.26
C LEU A 25 -4.42 14.99 12.31
N GLY A 26 -4.25 13.85 12.99
CA GLY A 26 -5.15 13.39 14.05
C GLY A 26 -6.51 12.90 13.55
N TYR A 27 -6.64 12.55 12.27
CA TYR A 27 -7.91 12.04 11.74
C TYR A 27 -8.24 10.67 12.34
N SER A 28 -9.53 10.45 12.62
CA SER A 28 -10.00 9.15 13.06
C SER A 28 -10.03 8.14 11.90
N ARG A 29 -10.00 6.84 12.24
CA ARG A 29 -10.11 5.75 11.26
C ARG A 29 -11.37 5.85 10.38
N LYS A 30 -12.48 6.30 10.96
CA LYS A 30 -13.77 6.49 10.25
C LYS A 30 -13.70 7.62 9.23
N GLU A 31 -13.01 8.72 9.55
CA GLU A 31 -12.82 9.83 8.62
C GLU A 31 -11.92 9.42 7.46
N LEU A 32 -10.82 8.73 7.75
CA LEU A 32 -9.93 8.18 6.73
C LEU A 32 -10.64 7.16 5.85
N ALA A 33 -11.47 6.29 6.42
CA ALA A 33 -12.30 5.35 5.67
C ALA A 33 -13.21 6.06 4.67
N ARG A 34 -13.82 7.18 5.06
CA ARG A 34 -14.65 8.02 4.18
C ARG A 34 -13.82 8.72 3.09
N ILE A 35 -12.67 9.31 3.44
CA ILE A 35 -11.79 10.02 2.48
C ILE A 35 -11.26 9.07 1.40
N TYR A 36 -10.78 7.89 1.80
CA TYR A 36 -10.15 6.94 0.88
C TYR A 36 -11.14 5.97 0.23
N ASN A 37 -12.43 6.07 0.56
CA ASN A 37 -13.48 5.12 0.18
C ASN A 37 -13.03 3.67 0.44
N LYS A 38 -12.67 3.40 1.70
CA LYS A 38 -12.23 2.09 2.21
C LYS A 38 -13.00 1.75 3.48
N SER A 39 -13.02 0.47 3.83
CA SER A 39 -13.58 0.05 5.11
C SER A 39 -12.68 0.49 6.27
N ASP A 40 -13.29 0.76 7.43
CA ASP A 40 -12.57 1.03 8.69
C ASP A 40 -11.56 -0.09 9.01
N THR A 41 -11.94 -1.34 8.73
CA THR A 41 -11.07 -2.52 8.85
C THR A 41 -9.82 -2.43 7.98
N THR A 42 -9.93 -1.91 6.75
CA THR A 42 -8.79 -1.75 5.85
C THR A 42 -7.82 -0.71 6.39
N ILE A 43 -8.34 0.43 6.86
CA ILE A 43 -7.55 1.50 7.48
C ILE A 43 -6.86 0.98 8.74
N GLY A 44 -7.59 0.25 9.60
CA GLY A 44 -7.03 -0.38 10.80
C GLY A 44 -5.93 -1.39 10.48
N ASN A 45 -6.07 -2.16 9.41
CA ASN A 45 -5.02 -3.09 8.98
C ASN A 45 -3.77 -2.35 8.50
N TRP A 46 -3.90 -1.24 7.78
CA TRP A 46 -2.75 -0.42 7.38
C TRP A 46 -1.99 0.14 8.58
N ILE A 47 -2.70 0.65 9.58
CA ILE A 47 -2.10 1.15 10.83
C ILE A 47 -1.39 0.01 11.56
N ARG A 48 -2.06 -1.13 11.75
CA ARG A 48 -1.48 -2.30 12.44
C ARG A 48 -0.23 -2.82 11.75
N VAL A 49 -0.20 -2.89 10.42
CA VAL A 49 0.98 -3.33 9.66
C VAL A 49 2.13 -2.34 9.86
N TYR A 50 1.84 -1.04 9.84
CA TYR A 50 2.83 0.00 10.09
C TYR A 50 3.39 -0.06 11.52
N GLU A 51 2.55 -0.24 12.53
CA GLU A 51 2.97 -0.37 13.93
C GLU A 51 3.83 -1.63 14.18
N ALA A 52 3.53 -2.73 13.50
CA ALA A 52 4.27 -3.98 13.64
C ALA A 52 5.62 -3.96 12.91
N SER A 53 5.69 -3.33 11.74
CA SER A 53 6.88 -3.37 10.88
C SER A 53 7.73 -2.10 10.93
N GLY A 54 7.20 -0.99 11.45
CA GLY A 54 7.81 0.35 11.36
C GLY A 54 7.85 0.95 9.94
N THR A 55 7.50 0.17 8.92
CA THR A 55 7.46 0.59 7.51
C THR A 55 6.23 -0.02 6.83
N PHE A 56 5.74 0.62 5.77
CA PHE A 56 4.80 -0.01 4.84
C PHE A 56 5.55 -0.44 3.58
N GLU A 57 6.59 -1.27 3.75
CA GLU A 57 7.21 -1.94 2.61
C GLU A 57 6.44 -3.21 2.28
N ARG A 58 6.13 -3.35 0.98
CA ARG A 58 5.69 -4.64 0.48
C ARG A 58 6.84 -5.61 0.72
N ALA A 59 6.58 -6.75 1.37
CA ALA A 59 7.55 -7.85 1.43
C ALA A 59 8.12 -8.05 0.03
N GLY A 60 9.40 -7.70 -0.14
CA GLY A 60 10.04 -7.67 -1.44
C GLY A 60 9.89 -9.06 -2.05
N LYS A 61 9.16 -9.18 -3.16
CA LYS A 61 9.44 -10.30 -4.04
C LYS A 61 10.88 -10.06 -4.45
N SER A 62 11.79 -10.93 -4.03
CA SER A 62 13.12 -11.05 -4.61
C SER A 62 12.90 -11.09 -6.11
N SER A 63 13.03 -9.95 -6.78
CA SER A 63 12.92 -9.88 -8.22
C SER A 63 14.26 -10.41 -8.68
N GLU A 64 14.33 -11.74 -8.79
CA GLU A 64 15.30 -12.39 -9.65
C GLU A 64 15.13 -11.72 -11.02
N ARG A 65 16.01 -10.76 -11.31
CA ARG A 65 16.01 -10.01 -12.55
C ARG A 65 16.30 -11.03 -13.65
N LYS A 66 15.25 -11.53 -14.30
CA LYS A 66 15.33 -12.55 -15.37
C LYS A 66 15.97 -12.07 -16.67
N PHE A 67 16.50 -10.84 -16.71
CA PHE A 67 17.28 -10.37 -17.84
C PHE A 67 18.75 -10.27 -17.42
N SER A 68 19.47 -11.35 -17.65
CA SER A 68 20.93 -11.34 -17.69
C SER A 68 21.41 -10.41 -18.81
N ALA A 69 22.59 -9.81 -18.63
CA ALA A 69 23.24 -8.92 -19.59
C ALA A 69 23.42 -9.54 -21.00
N ALA A 70 23.28 -10.86 -21.13
CA ALA A 70 23.31 -11.59 -22.40
C ALA A 70 22.17 -11.25 -23.38
N HIS A 71 21.09 -10.59 -22.93
CA HIS A 71 19.94 -10.26 -23.80
C HIS A 71 20.05 -8.86 -24.47
N ARG A 72 21.19 -8.19 -24.35
CA ARG A 72 21.48 -6.93 -25.08
C ARG A 72 22.49 -7.22 -26.19
N SER A 73 22.01 -7.83 -27.26
CA SER A 73 22.72 -7.97 -28.53
C SER A 73 21.91 -7.30 -29.62
#